data_AF-A0A420VF65-F1
#
_entry.id   AF-A0A420VF65-F1
#
_cell.length_a   1.000
_cell.length_b   1.000
_cell.length_c   1.000
_cell.angle_alpha   90.00
_cell.angle_beta   90.00
_cell.angle_gamma   90.00
#
_symmetry.space_group_name_H-M   'P 1'
#
loop_
_entity.id
_entity.type
_entity.pdbx_description
1 polymer ?
#
loop_
_entity_poly.entity_id
_entity_poly.type
_entity_poly.pdbx_seq_one_letter_code
_entity_poly.pdbx_strand_id
1 'polypeptide(L)' 'MAEGLSTFEAAVQLNLSEYTVRDYVSAIMQKMNVKNRTEAVAKAIREGLI' A
#
# COMPACT_ATOMS: atom_id res chain seq x y z
N MET A 1 -12.62 5.69 -2.26
CA MET A 1 -12.51 4.23 -2.44
C MET A 1 -11.07 3.96 -2.83
N ALA A 2 -10.26 3.34 -1.96
CA ALA A 2 -8.92 2.93 -2.37
C ALA A 2 -9.11 1.87 -3.46
N GLU A 3 -8.80 2.20 -4.73
CA GLU A 3 -9.20 1.42 -5.91
C GLU A 3 -8.55 0.02 -6.02
N GLY A 4 -8.01 -0.52 -4.92
CA GLY A 4 -7.57 -1.90 -4.85
C GLY A 4 -6.37 -2.23 -5.73
N LEU A 5 -5.79 -1.24 -6.44
CA LEU A 5 -4.70 -1.38 -7.41
C LEU A 5 -3.71 -2.44 -6.95
N SER A 6 -3.56 -3.48 -7.76
CA SER A 6 -2.65 -4.58 -7.46
C SER A 6 -1.21 -4.05 -7.41
N THR A 7 -0.32 -4.75 -6.70
CA THR A 7 1.13 -4.42 -6.69
C THR A 7 1.70 -4.30 -8.10
N PHE A 8 1.18 -5.11 -9.02
CA PHE A 8 1.47 -5.05 -10.45
C PHE A 8 1.05 -3.72 -11.11
N GLU A 9 -0.18 -3.26 -10.90
CA GLU A 9 -0.68 -2.02 -11.53
C GLU A 9 0.07 -0.80 -11.01
N ALA A 10 0.36 -0.77 -9.71
CA ALA A 10 1.21 0.26 -9.10
C ALA A 10 2.66 0.21 -9.65
N ALA A 11 3.20 -0.98 -9.91
CA ALA A 11 4.53 -1.15 -10.52
C ALA A 11 4.58 -0.58 -11.93
N VAL A 12 3.57 -0.88 -12.75
CA VAL A 12 3.44 -0.32 -14.11
C VAL A 12 3.30 1.21 -14.06
N GLN A 13 2.45 1.74 -13.18
CA GLN A 13 2.21 3.19 -13.10
C GLN A 13 3.43 3.96 -12.59
N LEU A 14 4.19 3.38 -11.66
CA LEU A 14 5.39 3.99 -11.09
C LEU A 14 6.67 3.67 -11.91
N ASN A 15 6.55 2.86 -12.96
CA ASN A 15 7.67 2.34 -13.76
C ASN A 15 8.75 1.66 -12.87
N LEU A 16 8.28 0.87 -11.89
CA LEU A 16 9.09 0.13 -10.93
C LEU A 16 8.87 -1.38 -11.12
N SER A 17 9.76 -2.17 -10.54
CA SER A 17 9.50 -3.61 -10.44
C SER A 17 8.42 -3.91 -9.40
N GLU A 18 7.64 -4.96 -9.62
CA GLU A 18 6.65 -5.41 -8.63
C GLU A 18 7.30 -5.73 -7.26
N TYR A 19 8.54 -6.25 -7.28
CA TYR A 19 9.32 -6.49 -6.07
C TYR A 19 9.56 -5.19 -5.30
N THR A 20 9.98 -4.12 -6.00
CA THR A 20 10.22 -2.79 -5.40
C THR A 20 8.93 -2.21 -4.81
N VAL A 21 7.81 -2.31 -5.53
CA VAL A 21 6.51 -1.83 -5.02
C VAL A 21 6.08 -2.63 -3.80
N ARG A 22 6.25 -3.95 -3.81
CA ARG A 22 5.96 -4.80 -2.65
C ARG A 22 6.79 -4.40 -1.45
N ASP A 23 8.07 -4.11 -1.65
CA ASP A 23 8.97 -3.67 -0.58
C ASP A 23 8.54 -2.32 0.01
N TYR A 24 8.14 -1.36 -0.84
CA TYR A 24 7.55 -0.11 -0.37
C TYR A 24 6.25 -0.31 0.40
N VAL A 25 5.34 -1.15 -0.09
CA VAL A 25 4.10 -1.47 0.63
C VAL A 25 4.41 -2.09 1.99
N SER A 26 5.35 -3.05 2.06
CA SER A 26 5.80 -3.64 3.33
C SER A 26 6.40 -2.61 4.26
N ALA A 27 7.25 -1.70 3.77
CA ALA A 27 7.84 -0.63 4.58
C ALA A 27 6.78 0.35 5.10
N ILE A 28 5.79 0.71 4.27
CA ILE A 28 4.66 1.55 4.67
C ILE A 28 3.83 0.84 5.75
N MET A 29 3.52 -0.44 5.56
CA MET A 29 2.77 -1.22 6.54
C MET A 29 3.51 -1.33 7.87
N GLN A 30 4.83 -1.51 7.86
CA GLN A 30 5.66 -1.49 9.07
C GLN A 30 5.62 -0.12 9.76
N LYS A 31 5.77 0.97 9.01
CA LYS A 31 5.67 2.34 9.55
C LYS A 31 4.28 2.64 10.13
N MET A 32 3.24 2.10 9.50
CA MET A 32 1.86 2.21 9.99
C MET A 32 1.54 1.19 11.09
N ASN A 33 2.46 0.28 11.44
CA ASN A 33 2.26 -0.80 12.41
C ASN A 33 0.98 -1.63 12.15
N VAL A 34 0.75 -2.00 10.88
CA VAL A 34 -0.40 -2.79 10.42
C VAL A 34 0.07 -4.11 9.81
N LYS A 35 -0.71 -5.18 10.00
CA LYS A 35 -0.31 -6.54 9.60
C LYS A 35 -0.81 -6.95 8.23
N ASN A 36 -1.86 -6.31 7.72
CA ASN A 36 -2.43 -6.61 6.41
C ASN A 36 -2.92 -5.34 5.71
N ARG A 37 -3.12 -5.44 4.38
CA ARG A 37 -3.56 -4.32 3.54
C ARG A 37 -4.92 -3.76 3.99
N THR A 38 -5.81 -4.60 4.49
CA THR A 38 -7.13 -4.19 4.99
C THR A 38 -7.01 -3.31 6.24
N GLU A 39 -6.14 -3.68 7.19
CA GLU A 39 -5.81 -2.87 8.36
C GLU A 39 -5.15 -1.55 7.96
N ALA A 40 -4.26 -1.58 6.96
CA ALA A 40 -3.63 -0.39 6.41
C ALA A 40 -4.67 0.61 5.88
N VAL A 41 -5.62 0.13 5.08
CA VAL A 41 -6.72 0.94 4.53
C VAL A 41 -7.62 1.47 5.64
N ALA A 42 -8.04 0.60 6.58
CA ALA A 42 -8.89 1.00 7.70
C ALA A 42 -8.18 2.01 8.64
N LYS A 43 -6.86 1.92 8.78
CA LYS A 43 -6.06 2.89 9.54
C LYS A 43 -5.91 4.20 8.78
N ALA A 44 -5.62 4.16 7.48
CA ALA A 44 -5.52 5.35 6.63
C ALA A 44 -6.83 6.17 6.62
N ILE A 45 -7.98 5.51 6.55
CA ILE A 45 -9.30 6.16 6.66
C ILE A 45 -9.47 6.79 8.05
N ARG A 46 -9.13 6.07 9.13
CA ARG A 46 -9.25 6.59 10.50
C ARG A 46 -8.34 7.78 10.77
N GLU A 47 -7.16 7.82 10.15
CA GLU A 47 -6.19 8.91 10.27
C GLU A 47 -6.45 10.05 9.26
N GLY A 48 -7.44 9.92 8.37
CA GLY A 48 -7.76 10.94 7.36
C GLY A 48 -6.70 11.11 6.27
N LEU A 49 -5.91 10.06 6.01
CA LEU A 49 -4.86 10.05 4.99
C LEU A 49 -5.41 9.82 3.57
N ILE A 50 -6.65 9.31 3.45
CA ILE A 50 -7.38 9.06 2.21
C ILE A 50 -8.89 9.27 2.37
#